data_AF-A0A351XEE0-F1
#
_entry.id   AF-A0A351XEE0-F1
#
_cell.length_a   1.000
_cell.length_b   1.000
_cell.length_c   1.000
_cell.angle_alpha   90.00
_cell.angle_beta   90.00
_cell.angle_gamma   90.00
#
_symmetry.space_group_name_H-M   'P 1'
#
loop_
_entity.id
_entity.type
_entity.pdbx_description
1 polymer ?
#
loop_
_entity_poly.entity_id
_entity_poly.type
_entity_poly.pdbx_seq_one_letter_code
_entity_poly.pdbx_strand_id
1 'polypeptide(L)'
;MQGGDDLELLGTGVAASPGAASGVLCLTAEAVLDASDRGEAAVLVREETTPADEIGMQLAEGIVTARGGMASHAAVVARGWGVPAVVGLADLLVSGDHAIVGGRRID
;
A
#
# COMPACT_ATOMS: atom_id res chain seq x y z
N MET A 1 -23.51 -4.53 -21.23
CA MET A 1 -22.64 -4.94 -20.12
C MET A 1 -21.20 -4.90 -20.65
N GLN A 2 -20.61 -3.71 -20.76
CA GLN A 2 -19.21 -3.52 -21.11
C GLN A 2 -18.60 -2.74 -19.95
N GLY A 3 -17.56 -3.29 -19.34
CA GLY A 3 -16.96 -2.76 -18.12
C GLY A 3 -16.19 -3.86 -17.39
N GLY A 4 -15.36 -4.60 -18.12
CA GLY A 4 -14.20 -5.23 -17.50
C GLY A 4 -13.07 -4.24 -17.73
N ASP A 5 -12.76 -3.43 -16.74
CA ASP A 5 -11.50 -2.69 -16.77
C ASP A 5 -10.40 -3.74 -16.69
N ASP A 6 -9.66 -3.93 -17.78
CA ASP A 6 -8.47 -4.76 -17.79
C ASP A 6 -7.50 -4.15 -16.75
N LEU A 7 -7.42 -4.78 -15.59
CA LEU A 7 -6.47 -4.40 -14.55
C LEU A 7 -5.06 -4.72 -15.06
N GLU A 8 -4.29 -3.68 -15.34
CA GLU A 8 -2.90 -3.80 -15.73
C GLU A 8 -2.04 -4.10 -14.50
N LEU A 9 -1.26 -5.17 -14.58
CA LEU A 9 -0.28 -5.50 -13.54
C LEU A 9 0.86 -4.48 -13.58
N LEU A 10 0.93 -3.60 -12.58
CA LEU A 10 2.01 -2.62 -12.47
C LEU A 10 3.31 -3.22 -11.93
N GLY A 11 3.22 -4.20 -11.03
CA GLY A 11 4.40 -4.83 -10.44
C GLY A 11 4.05 -5.93 -9.44
N THR A 12 5.07 -6.64 -8.99
CA THR A 12 4.96 -7.73 -8.01
C THR A 12 6.02 -7.60 -6.94
N GLY A 13 5.70 -8.03 -5.71
CA GLY A 13 6.64 -8.08 -4.59
C GLY A 13 6.45 -9.35 -3.75
N VAL A 14 6.97 -9.32 -2.53
CA VAL A 14 6.80 -10.39 -1.56
C VAL A 14 5.39 -10.33 -0.97
N ALA A 15 4.63 -11.41 -1.11
CA ALA A 15 3.32 -11.57 -0.49
C ALA A 15 3.46 -11.61 1.04
N ALA A 16 3.26 -10.47 1.69
CA ALA A 16 3.52 -10.29 3.11
C ALA A 16 2.39 -10.80 4.00
N SER A 17 1.17 -10.52 3.55
CA SER A 17 -0.09 -10.86 4.21
C SER A 17 -1.16 -11.10 3.13
N PRO A 18 -1.95 -12.18 3.22
CA PRO A 18 -2.90 -12.57 2.18
C PRO A 18 -4.13 -11.64 2.13
N GLY A 19 -4.77 -11.57 0.96
CA GLY A 19 -6.05 -10.91 0.75
C GLY A 19 -6.04 -10.00 -0.49
N ALA A 20 -7.08 -9.17 -0.62
CA ALA A 20 -7.23 -8.22 -1.70
C ALA A 20 -7.72 -6.88 -1.13
N ALA A 21 -7.18 -5.79 -1.64
CA ALA A 21 -7.49 -4.43 -1.20
C ALA A 21 -7.67 -3.52 -2.41
N SER A 22 -8.55 -2.54 -2.28
CA SER A 22 -8.76 -1.48 -3.26
C SER A 22 -9.13 -0.20 -2.52
N GLY A 23 -8.56 0.93 -2.94
CA GLY A 23 -8.75 2.20 -2.27
C GLY A 23 -7.97 3.33 -2.94
N VAL A 24 -8.10 4.52 -2.38
CA VAL A 24 -7.32 5.70 -2.81
C VAL A 24 -5.85 5.51 -2.44
N LEU A 25 -4.96 6.04 -3.28
CA LEU A 25 -3.52 6.02 -3.03
C LEU A 25 -3.17 6.96 -1.87
N CYS A 26 -2.61 6.42 -0.79
CA CYS A 26 -2.14 7.21 0.34
C CYS A 26 -0.64 7.03 0.54
N LEU A 27 0.13 8.12 0.45
CA LEU A 27 1.60 8.08 0.55
C LEU A 27 2.12 8.37 1.98
N THR A 28 1.22 8.74 2.88
CA THR A 28 1.50 9.02 4.30
C THR A 28 0.40 8.44 5.19
N ALA A 29 0.71 8.26 6.47
CA ALA A 29 -0.27 7.80 7.46
C ALA A 29 -1.40 8.83 7.63
N GLU A 30 -1.07 10.13 7.59
CA GLU A 30 -2.04 11.22 7.65
C GLU A 30 -3.02 11.17 6.48
N ALA A 31 -2.56 10.86 5.27
CA ALA A 31 -3.45 10.72 4.11
C ALA A 31 -4.44 9.55 4.28
N VAL A 32 -4.03 8.46 4.95
CA VAL A 32 -4.94 7.35 5.29
C VAL A 32 -5.98 7.79 6.32
N LEU A 33 -5.57 8.52 7.35
CA LEU A 33 -6.47 9.08 8.36
C LEU A 33 -7.51 10.00 7.70
N ASP A 34 -7.07 10.93 6.85
CA ASP A 34 -7.95 11.84 6.14
C ASP A 34 -8.94 11.09 5.24
N ALA A 35 -8.50 10.03 4.56
CA ALA A 35 -9.38 9.17 3.76
C ALA A 35 -10.40 8.42 4.62
N SER A 36 -9.95 7.85 5.75
CA SER A 36 -10.82 7.18 6.73
C SER A 36 -11.88 8.12 7.29
N ASP A 37 -11.51 9.38 7.61
CA ASP A 37 -12.45 10.40 8.09
C ASP A 37 -13.52 10.76 7.05
N ARG A 38 -13.20 10.62 5.76
CA ARG A 38 -14.16 10.75 4.64
C ARG A 38 -14.93 9.47 4.36
N GLY A 39 -14.61 8.36 5.02
CA GLY A 39 -15.20 7.05 4.76
C GLY A 39 -14.71 6.39 3.46
N GLU A 40 -13.54 6.80 2.96
CA GLU A 40 -12.90 6.25 1.78
C GLU A 40 -11.94 5.11 2.17
N ALA A 41 -11.97 4.01 1.42
CA ALA A 41 -10.96 2.95 1.53
C ALA A 41 -9.60 3.47 1.07
N ALA A 42 -8.53 3.15 1.80
CA ALA A 42 -7.19 3.66 1.54
C ALA A 42 -6.17 2.53 1.37
N VAL A 43 -5.23 2.71 0.44
CA VAL A 43 -4.06 1.84 0.26
C VAL A 43 -2.81 2.64 0.61
N LEU A 44 -2.13 2.24 1.68
CA LEU A 44 -0.91 2.89 2.14
C LEU A 44 0.29 2.40 1.32
N VAL A 45 0.95 3.33 0.63
CA VAL A 45 2.14 3.07 -0.19
C VAL A 45 3.32 3.85 0.36
N ARG A 46 4.38 3.15 0.78
CA ARG A 46 5.56 3.75 1.43
C ARG A 46 6.86 3.17 0.86
N GLU A 47 7.97 3.87 1.00
CA GLU A 47 9.27 3.25 0.70
C GLU A 47 9.60 2.16 1.74
N GLU A 48 9.51 2.54 3.02
CA GLU A 48 9.59 1.69 4.21
C GLU A 48 8.57 2.19 5.23
N THR A 49 8.09 1.32 6.11
CA THR A 49 7.25 1.72 7.25
C THR A 49 8.06 1.77 8.54
N THR A 50 7.61 2.62 9.44
CA THR A 50 8.16 2.85 10.77
C THR A 50 7.05 2.75 11.82
N PRO A 51 7.35 2.70 13.13
CA PRO A 51 6.33 2.73 14.17
C PRO A 51 5.41 3.97 14.12
N ALA A 52 5.86 5.08 13.54
CA ALA A 52 5.02 6.27 13.36
C ALA A 52 3.87 6.02 12.35
N ASP A 53 4.01 5.04 11.47
CA ASP A 53 3.01 4.69 10.46
C ASP A 53 1.92 3.74 11.01
N GLU A 54 2.00 3.29 12.27
CA GLU A 54 1.12 2.26 12.84
C GLU A 54 -0.38 2.57 12.68
N ILE A 55 -0.79 3.80 13.00
CA ILE A 55 -2.20 4.20 12.89
C ILE A 55 -2.67 4.15 11.43
N GLY A 56 -1.87 4.66 10.50
CA GLY A 56 -2.17 4.59 9.07
C GLY A 56 -2.21 3.16 8.56
N MET A 57 -1.29 2.31 9.00
CA MET A 57 -1.26 0.89 8.63
C MET A 57 -2.48 0.12 9.18
N GLN A 58 -3.02 0.50 10.34
CA GLN A 58 -4.19 -0.15 10.92
C GLN A 58 -5.50 0.23 10.20
N LEU A 59 -5.59 1.47 9.72
CA LEU A 59 -6.76 2.01 9.02
C LEU A 59 -6.75 1.72 7.51
N ALA A 60 -5.59 1.36 6.95
CA ALA A 60 -5.49 1.03 5.54
C ALA A 60 -6.14 -0.32 5.22
N GLU A 61 -6.82 -0.39 4.08
CA GLU A 61 -7.34 -1.63 3.51
C GLU A 61 -6.23 -2.48 2.89
N GLY A 62 -5.09 -1.87 2.53
CA GLY A 62 -3.93 -2.57 2.00
C GLY A 62 -2.64 -1.79 2.16
N ILE A 63 -1.52 -2.50 2.20
CA ILE A 63 -0.18 -1.92 2.39
C ILE A 63 0.76 -2.37 1.27
N VAL A 64 1.46 -1.41 0.65
CA VAL A 64 2.52 -1.69 -0.33
C VAL A 64 3.80 -0.97 0.09
N THR A 65 4.93 -1.68 0.10
CA THR A 65 6.23 -1.06 0.33
C THR A 65 7.26 -1.35 -0.75
N ALA A 66 8.10 -0.35 -1.06
CA ALA A 66 9.19 -0.51 -2.01
C ALA A 66 10.28 -1.45 -1.48
N ARG A 67 10.54 -1.37 -0.17
CA ARG A 67 11.57 -2.15 0.51
C ARG A 67 10.98 -3.01 1.62
N GLY A 68 11.80 -3.95 2.08
CA GLY A 68 11.45 -4.90 3.14
C GLY A 68 11.18 -6.30 2.61
N GLY A 69 11.48 -7.29 3.45
CA GLY A 69 11.23 -8.70 3.17
C GLY A 69 10.17 -9.27 4.11
N MET A 70 10.09 -10.61 4.16
CA MET A 70 9.06 -11.31 4.94
C MET A 70 9.05 -10.98 6.45
N ALA A 71 10.21 -10.58 6.99
CA ALA A 71 10.42 -10.21 8.39
C ALA A 71 10.49 -8.70 8.63
N SER A 72 10.13 -7.86 7.64
CA SER A 72 10.10 -6.40 7.82
C SER A 72 8.99 -5.96 8.78
N HIS A 73 9.10 -4.73 9.28
CA HIS A 73 8.07 -4.08 10.09
C HIS A 73 6.69 -4.15 9.40
N ALA A 74 6.61 -3.71 8.13
CA ALA A 74 5.40 -3.78 7.32
C ALA A 74 4.79 -5.19 7.28
N ALA A 75 5.61 -6.22 7.05
CA ALA A 75 5.14 -7.58 6.91
C ALA A 75 4.62 -8.18 8.23
N VAL A 76 5.31 -7.91 9.34
CA VAL A 76 4.89 -8.40 10.67
C VAL A 76 3.58 -7.75 11.10
N VAL A 77 3.48 -6.42 10.96
CA VAL A 77 2.32 -5.65 11.40
C VAL A 77 1.10 -5.96 10.53
N ALA A 78 1.25 -6.00 9.20
CA ALA A 78 0.14 -6.31 8.29
C ALA A 78 -0.48 -7.68 8.58
N ARG A 79 0.34 -8.70 8.89
CA ARG A 79 -0.15 -10.02 9.32
C ARG A 79 -0.87 -9.97 10.67
N GLY A 80 -0.35 -9.19 11.62
CA GLY A 80 -0.96 -9.03 12.94
C GLY A 80 -2.37 -8.45 12.88
N TRP A 81 -2.64 -7.59 11.89
CA TRP A 81 -3.94 -6.94 11.70
C TRP A 81 -4.80 -7.56 10.59
N GLY A 82 -4.28 -8.56 9.87
CA GLY A 82 -5.00 -9.20 8.77
C GLY A 82 -5.19 -8.29 7.55
N VAL A 83 -4.34 -7.27 7.40
CA VAL A 83 -4.37 -6.34 6.27
C VAL A 83 -3.59 -6.96 5.10
N PRO A 84 -4.17 -7.05 3.89
CA PRO A 84 -3.46 -7.45 2.68
C PRO A 84 -2.19 -6.63 2.46
N ALA A 85 -1.06 -7.29 2.19
CA ALA A 85 0.20 -6.56 2.02
C ALA A 85 1.17 -7.18 1.02
N VAL A 86 1.79 -6.31 0.22
CA VAL A 86 2.90 -6.63 -0.69
C VAL A 86 4.10 -5.78 -0.31
N VAL A 87 5.22 -6.40 0.05
CA VAL A 87 6.44 -5.68 0.46
C VAL A 87 7.57 -5.95 -0.52
N GLY A 88 8.55 -5.05 -0.57
CA GLY A 88 9.72 -5.24 -1.42
C GLY A 88 9.38 -5.17 -2.92
N LEU A 89 8.46 -4.29 -3.31
CA LEU A 89 8.16 -4.02 -4.72
C LEU A 89 9.31 -3.19 -5.33
N ALA A 90 10.28 -3.87 -5.93
CA ALA A 90 11.57 -3.27 -6.29
C ALA A 90 11.49 -2.05 -7.22
N ASP A 91 10.48 -2.01 -8.11
CA ASP A 91 10.30 -0.93 -9.08
C ASP A 91 9.38 0.20 -8.56
N LEU A 92 9.05 0.21 -7.26
CA LEU A 92 8.25 1.27 -6.62
C LEU A 92 9.16 2.41 -6.17
N LEU A 93 8.85 3.62 -6.63
CA LEU A 93 9.41 4.87 -6.13
C LEU A 93 8.29 5.70 -5.53
N VAL A 94 8.49 6.20 -4.31
CA VAL A 94 7.51 7.05 -3.62
C VAL A 94 8.04 8.47 -3.53
N SER A 95 7.26 9.42 -3.99
CA SER A 95 7.51 10.86 -3.88
C SER A 95 6.44 11.51 -2.99
N GLY A 96 6.57 12.79 -2.67
CA GLY A 96 5.64 13.48 -1.77
C GLY A 96 4.19 13.58 -2.28
N ASP A 97 3.99 13.51 -3.60
CA ASP A 97 2.71 13.74 -4.28
C ASP A 97 2.30 12.61 -5.24
N HIS A 98 3.16 11.60 -5.44
CA HIS A 98 2.90 10.50 -6.37
C HIS A 98 3.76 9.27 -6.09
N ALA A 99 3.37 8.14 -6.67
CA ALA A 99 4.19 6.95 -6.77
C ALA A 99 4.55 6.68 -8.24
N ILE A 100 5.65 5.96 -8.47
CA ILE A 100 6.02 5.41 -9.77
C ILE A 100 6.21 3.92 -9.61
N VAL A 101 5.61 3.13 -10.49
CA VAL A 101 5.82 1.67 -10.56
C VAL A 101 6.13 1.29 -11.99
N GLY A 102 7.28 0.64 -12.22
CA GLY A 102 7.66 0.18 -13.57
C GLY A 102 7.78 1.33 -14.61
N GLY A 103 8.10 2.55 -14.15
CA GLY A 103 8.16 3.74 -15.00
C GLY A 103 6.83 4.46 -15.24
N ARG A 104 5.72 3.95 -14.70
CA ARG A 104 4.40 4.58 -14.77
C ARG A 104 4.10 5.36 -13.48
N ARG A 105 3.71 6.63 -13.63
CA ARG A 105 3.25 7.49 -12.53
C ARG A 105 1.82 7.11 -12.11
N ILE A 106 1.59 7.12 -10.80
CA ILE A 106 0.30 6.90 -10.13
C ILE A 106 0.09 8.07 -9.16
N ASP A 107 -1.07 8.71 -9.25
CA ASP A 107 -1.52 9.84 -8.44
C ASP A 107 -2.91 9.56 -7.83
#